data_AF-A0A7C7QVQ1-F1
#
_entry.id   AF-A0A7C7QVQ1-F1
#
_cell.length_a   1.000
_cell.length_b   1.000
_cell.length_c   1.000
_cell.angle_alpha   90.00
_cell.angle_beta   90.00
_cell.angle_gamma   90.00
#
_symmetry.space_group_name_H-M   'P 1'
#
loop_
_entity.id
_entity.type
_entity.pdbx_description
1 polymer ?
#
loop_
_entity_poly.entity_id
_entity_poly.type
_entity_poly.pdbx_seq_one_letter_code
_entity_poly.pdbx_strand_id
1 'polypeptide(L)' 'TSQGYVCIKHGPLVRVLKTLNVIKEVFGSDIKACIAREITKIHEEYIRGILEEIIIQLENKEKIKGEVVILFRI' A
#
# COMPACT_ATOMS: atom_id res chain seq x y z
N THR A 1 -13.42 -7.71 -15.30
CA THR A 1 -13.24 -8.12 -13.90
C THR A 1 -11.75 -8.32 -13.69
N SER A 2 -11.01 -7.24 -13.47
CA SER A 2 -9.55 -7.28 -13.52
C SER A 2 -8.99 -6.90 -12.16
N GLN A 3 -8.70 -7.90 -11.33
CA GLN A 3 -8.10 -7.68 -10.02
C GLN A 3 -6.58 -7.73 -10.18
N GLY A 4 -5.92 -6.59 -10.01
CA GLY A 4 -4.47 -6.50 -10.01
C GLY A 4 -3.92 -6.88 -8.63
N TYR A 5 -2.95 -7.79 -8.59
CA TYR A 5 -2.25 -8.13 -7.35
C TYR A 5 -0.81 -7.74 -7.51
N VAL A 6 -0.32 -6.82 -6.68
CA VAL A 6 1.08 -6.40 -6.71
C VAL A 6 1.71 -6.70 -5.36
N CYS A 7 2.32 -7.87 -5.25
CA CYS A 7 3.10 -8.24 -4.07
C CYS A 7 4.45 -7.54 -4.13
N ILE A 8 4.68 -6.55 -3.25
CA ILE A 8 5.94 -5.80 -3.17
C ILE A 8 6.69 -6.21 -1.92
N LYS A 9 7.55 -7.22 -2.02
CA LYS A 9 8.53 -7.47 -0.97
C LYS A 9 9.57 -6.36 -0.97
N HIS A 10 9.36 -5.30 -0.19
CA HIS A 10 10.39 -4.26 -0.06
C HIS A 10 10.45 -3.62 1.33
N GLY A 11 11.68 -3.27 1.74
CA GLY A 11 12.04 -2.60 2.99
C GLY A 11 11.45 -1.19 3.20
N PRO A 12 12.25 -0.12 3.40
CA PRO A 12 11.79 1.11 4.06
C PRO A 12 10.60 1.80 3.35
N LEU A 13 9.67 2.35 4.16
CA LEU A 13 8.42 3.05 3.79
C LEU A 13 8.49 3.93 2.53
N VAL A 14 9.61 4.61 2.33
CA VAL A 14 9.85 5.47 1.16
C VAL A 14 9.64 4.77 -0.18
N ARG A 15 9.94 3.47 -0.29
CA ARG A 15 9.74 2.72 -1.54
C ARG A 15 8.28 2.34 -1.76
N VAL A 16 7.55 2.08 -0.67
CA VAL A 16 6.10 1.80 -0.71
C VAL A 16 5.35 3.03 -1.23
N LEU A 17 5.63 4.21 -0.65
CA LEU A 17 5.02 5.48 -1.09
C LEU A 17 5.32 5.79 -2.56
N LYS A 18 6.56 5.58 -3.02
CA LYS A 18 6.89 5.74 -4.46
C LYS A 18 6.06 4.82 -5.34
N THR A 19 5.87 3.56 -4.93
CA THR A 19 5.09 2.62 -5.75
C THR A 19 3.61 2.98 -5.77
N LEU A 20 3.05 3.42 -4.63
CA LEU A 20 1.66 3.89 -4.58
C LEU A 20 1.44 5.12 -5.47
N ASN A 21 2.40 6.03 -5.56
CA ASN A 21 2.34 7.16 -6.48
C ASN A 21 2.35 6.72 -7.94
N VAL A 22 3.20 5.76 -8.32
CA VAL A 22 3.18 5.20 -9.69
C VAL A 22 1.84 4.53 -10.00
N ILE A 23 1.27 3.78 -9.05
CA ILE A 23 -0.05 3.17 -9.21
C ILE A 23 -1.13 4.27 -9.40
N LYS A 24 -1.05 5.35 -8.63
CA LYS A 24 -1.94 6.52 -8.74
C LYS A 24 -1.83 7.19 -10.11
N GLU A 25 -0.62 7.33 -10.65
CA GLU A 25 -0.40 7.92 -11.98
C GLU A 25 -0.96 7.05 -13.11
N VAL A 26 -0.89 5.71 -12.98
CA VAL A 26 -1.34 4.78 -14.03
C VAL A 26 -2.84 4.52 -13.98
N PHE A 27 -3.42 4.36 -12.78
CA PHE A 27 -4.80 3.90 -12.60
C PHE A 27 -5.74 4.95 -12.00
N GLY A 28 -5.21 6.09 -11.55
CA GLY A 28 -5.97 7.16 -10.90
C GLY A 28 -5.98 7.07 -9.36
N SER A 29 -6.39 8.16 -8.72
CA SER A 29 -6.42 8.30 -7.26
C SER A 29 -7.61 7.64 -6.58
N ASP A 30 -8.72 7.43 -7.31
CA ASP A 30 -9.98 6.91 -6.75
C ASP A 30 -10.07 5.37 -6.74
N ILE A 31 -8.95 4.69 -7.01
CA ILE A 31 -8.93 3.23 -6.98
C ILE A 31 -8.98 2.70 -5.55
N LYS A 32 -9.68 1.59 -5.36
CA LYS A 32 -9.70 0.89 -4.08
C LYS A 32 -8.43 0.07 -3.93
N ALA A 33 -7.71 0.30 -2.85
CA ALA A 33 -6.52 -0.45 -2.49
C ALA A 33 -6.60 -0.98 -1.05
N CYS A 34 -5.80 -2.01 -0.80
CA CYS A 34 -5.60 -2.65 0.48
C CYS A 34 -4.10 -2.90 0.65
N ILE A 35 -3.54 -2.37 1.73
CA ILE A 35 -2.16 -2.58 2.12
C ILE A 35 -2.17 -3.48 3.35
N ALA A 36 -1.60 -4.66 3.21
CA ALA A 36 -1.34 -5.57 4.32
C ALA A 36 0.13 -5.44 4.72
N ARG A 37 0.39 -5.37 6.03
CA ARG A 37 1.74 -5.25 6.59
C ARG A 37 2.00 -6.36 7.58
N GLU A 38 3.12 -7.03 7.41
CA GLU A 38 3.63 -7.98 8.41
C GLU A 38 4.68 -7.25 9.26
N ILE A 39 4.28 -6.77 10.44
CA ILE A 39 5.17 -6.06 11.37
C ILE A 39 5.88 -7.07 12.28
N THR A 40 5.17 -8.12 12.72
CA THR A 40 5.67 -9.34 13.39
C THR A 40 4.68 -10.49 13.16
N LYS A 41 5.03 -11.75 13.47
CA LYS A 41 4.11 -12.92 13.38
C LYS A 41 2.78 -12.78 14.15
N ILE A 42 2.62 -11.76 15.01
CA ILE A 42 1.44 -11.56 15.87
C ILE A 42 0.70 -10.24 15.54
N HIS A 43 1.36 -9.27 14.89
CA HIS A 43 0.77 -7.97 14.56
C HIS A 43 0.74 -7.76 13.04
N GLU A 44 -0.36 -8.17 12.44
CA GLU A 44 -0.73 -7.81 11.07
C GLU A 44 -1.51 -6.48 11.09
N GLU A 45 -1.14 -5.54 10.21
CA GLU A 45 -1.91 -4.32 10.00
C GLU A 45 -2.49 -4.31 8.59
N TYR A 46 -3.78 -4.04 8.46
CA TYR A 46 -4.46 -3.91 7.18
C TYR A 46 -5.05 -2.51 7.03
N ILE A 47 -4.58 -1.77 6.02
CA ILE A 47 -5.10 -0.45 5.65
C ILE A 47 -5.89 -0.61 4.36
N ARG A 48 -7.16 -0.21 4.34
CA ARG A 48 -8.06 -0.33 3.19
C ARG A 48 -8.76 0.99 2.95
N GLY A 49 -8.96 1.35 1.70
CA GLY A 49 -9.56 2.63 1.36
C GLY A 49 -9.29 3.04 -0.09
N ILE A 50 -9.53 4.32 -0.36
CA ILE A 50 -9.15 4.95 -1.61
C ILE A 50 -7.63 5.17 -1.61
N LEU A 51 -6.97 4.99 -2.75
CA LEU A 51 -5.52 5.09 -2.86
C LEU A 51 -4.97 6.41 -2.32
N GLU A 52 -5.66 7.53 -2.59
CA GLU A 52 -5.31 8.85 -2.06
C GLU A 52 -5.29 8.88 -0.52
N GLU A 53 -6.36 8.38 0.11
CA GLU A 53 -6.48 8.35 1.57
C GLU A 53 -5.39 7.49 2.19
N ILE A 54 -5.10 6.36 1.56
CA ILE A 54 -4.06 5.43 2.01
C ILE A 54 -2.69 6.09 1.95
N ILE A 55 -2.36 6.82 0.87
CA ILE A 55 -1.10 7.55 0.73
C ILE A 55 -0.98 8.58 1.87
N ILE A 56 -2.01 9.41 2.09
CA ILE A 56 -2.04 10.39 3.17
C ILE A 56 -1.85 9.71 4.54
N GLN A 57 -2.52 8.58 4.76
CA GLN A 57 -2.41 7.85 6.02
C GLN A 57 -1.00 7.27 6.26
N LEU A 58 -0.30 6.89 5.19
CA LEU A 58 1.06 6.35 5.24
C LEU A 58 2.13 7.44 5.40
N GLU A 59 1.94 8.62 4.79
CA GLU A 59 2.85 9.77 4.95
C GLU A 59 2.90 10.26 6.39
N ASN A 60 1.78 10.15 7.12
CA ASN A 60 1.68 10.54 8.53
C ASN A 60 2.24 9.49 9.51
N LYS A 61 2.71 8.31 9.05
CA LYS A 61 3.27 7.26 9.92
C LYS A 61 4.80 7.25 9.91
N GLU A 62 5.42 7.30 11.09
CA GLU A 62 6.86 7.12 11.23
C GLU A 62 7.28 5.65 11.02
N LYS A 63 8.14 5.42 10.01
CA LYS A 63 8.88 4.18 9.70
C LYS A 63 8.05 2.89 9.71
N ILE A 64 7.58 2.51 8.52
CA ILE A 64 7.17 1.13 8.24
C ILE A 64 8.42 0.25 8.08
N LYS A 65 8.54 -0.73 8.97
CA LYS A 65 9.46 -1.87 8.86
C LYS A 65 8.63 -3.14 8.60
N GLY A 66 9.20 -4.09 7.88
CA GLY A 66 8.56 -5.38 7.58
C GLY A 66 8.20 -5.55 6.11
N GLU A 67 7.57 -6.68 5.78
CA GLU A 67 7.05 -6.96 4.44
C GLU A 67 5.68 -6.27 4.26
N VAL A 68 5.43 -5.76 3.04
CA VAL A 68 4.19 -5.05 2.70
C VAL A 68 3.58 -5.65 1.45
N VAL A 69 2.29 -5.97 1.47
CA VAL A 69 1.56 -6.46 0.31
C VAL A 69 0.53 -5.42 -0.10
N ILE A 70 0.49 -5.06 -1.39
CA ILE A 70 -0.45 -4.07 -1.93
C ILE A 70 -1.41 -4.79 -2.87
N LEU A 71 -2.70 -4.76 -2.54
CA LEU A 71 -3.77 -5.24 -3.41
C LEU A 71 -4.56 -4.03 -3.89
N PHE A 72 -4.87 -3.94 -5.18
CA PHE A 72 -5.74 -2.88 -5.68
C PHE A 72 -6.62 -3.38 -6.82
N ARG A 73 -7.79 -2.78 -6.94
CA ARG A 73 -8.77 -3.15 -7.96
C ARG A 73 -8.78 -2.11 -9.07
N ILE A 74 -8.77 -2.59 -10.30
CA ILE A 74 -8.92 -1.80 -11.53
C ILE A 74 -10.29 -2.14 -12.15
#